data_AF-A0A8H5ET49-F1
#
_entry.id   AF-A0A8H5ET49-F1
#
_cell.length_a   1.000
_cell.length_b   1.000
_cell.length_c   1.000
_cell.angle_alpha   90.00
_cell.angle_beta   90.00
_cell.angle_gamma   90.00
#
_symmetry.space_group_name_H-M   'P 1'
#
loop_
_entity.id
_entity.type
_entity.pdbx_description
1 polymer ?
#
loop_
_entity_poly.entity_id
_entity_poly.type
_entity_poly.pdbx_seq_one_letter_code
_entity_poly.pdbx_strand_id
1 'polypeptide(L)'
;MMPYTYTARTPEGRFNRVDCFWRGDIDEVRVKLKLLQSNAHKGIDGAAEVLENFQNSRKQLILDYKKTALQLSLWQSSKKERLRLENDEIFNIRYNEVKRRFTDLGYLPEDLEELYPDLRMHKLVRRKTQLTEKMWLRILALFEHQIAEIKAHRLQHAANLIKATRRDIVEKLYAYHKLTLPHAEWRNLPNVFNICRLEPFAALIDADTSIILTDEDFRPAIDNLSDLIANSYEAAKSRVTRKGGRGNASHT
;
A
#
# COMPACT_ATOMS: atom_id res chain seq x y z
N MET A 1 12.26 -44.26 31.22
CA MET A 1 11.89 -43.23 30.21
C MET A 1 11.18 -42.09 30.98
N MET A 2 11.40 -40.82 30.65
CA MET A 2 10.98 -39.66 31.47
C MET A 2 10.36 -38.52 30.66
N PRO A 3 9.46 -37.70 31.25
CA PRO A 3 8.97 -36.48 30.62
C PRO A 3 10.08 -35.43 30.53
N TYR A 4 10.05 -34.63 29.46
CA TYR A 4 11.01 -33.57 29.18
C TYR A 4 10.30 -32.35 28.61
N THR A 5 10.97 -31.20 28.70
CA THR A 5 10.53 -29.94 28.11
C THR A 5 11.35 -29.64 26.86
N TYR A 6 10.73 -29.01 25.86
CA TYR A 6 11.27 -28.89 24.50
C TYR A 6 12.00 -27.56 24.23
N THR A 7 12.08 -26.68 25.22
CA THR A 7 12.67 -25.33 25.07
C THR A 7 13.58 -25.01 26.24
N ALA A 8 14.90 -25.11 26.00
CA ALA A 8 15.90 -24.45 26.83
C ALA A 8 16.59 -23.34 26.06
N ARG A 9 16.95 -22.29 26.80
CA ARG A 9 17.71 -21.14 26.31
C ARG A 9 19.20 -21.46 26.50
N THR A 10 19.99 -21.45 25.44
CA THR A 10 21.45 -21.59 25.56
C THR A 10 22.04 -20.33 26.23
N PRO A 11 23.27 -20.40 26.77
CA PRO A 11 23.98 -19.22 27.29
C PRO A 11 24.08 -18.08 26.26
N GLU A 12 24.08 -18.38 24.96
CA GLU A 12 24.09 -17.37 23.88
C GLU A 12 22.69 -16.84 23.52
N GLY A 13 21.65 -17.21 24.27
CA GLY A 13 20.29 -16.71 24.09
C GLY A 13 19.50 -17.36 22.94
N ARG A 14 20.00 -18.42 22.32
CA ARG A 14 19.29 -19.16 21.26
C ARG A 14 18.43 -20.27 21.87
N PHE A 15 17.25 -20.49 21.29
CA PHE A 15 16.40 -21.63 21.65
C PHE A 15 16.76 -22.81 20.75
N ASN A 16 17.42 -23.83 21.30
CA ASN A 16 17.63 -25.10 20.61
C ASN A 16 16.59 -26.12 21.07
N ARG A 17 16.14 -26.98 20.13
CA ARG A 17 15.32 -28.15 20.44
C ARG A 17 16.21 -29.20 21.10
N VAL A 18 16.34 -29.14 22.42
CA VAL A 18 17.06 -30.14 23.21
C VAL A 18 16.09 -30.71 24.24
N ASP A 19 16.12 -32.02 24.44
CA ASP A 19 15.28 -32.67 25.44
C ASP A 19 15.77 -32.29 26.83
N CYS A 20 15.03 -31.41 27.51
CA CYS A 20 15.40 -30.91 28.82
C CYS A 20 14.63 -31.66 29.90
N PHE A 21 15.33 -32.52 30.63
CA PHE A 21 14.77 -33.30 31.73
C PHE A 21 14.93 -32.56 33.05
N TRP A 22 13.93 -32.68 33.92
CA TRP A 22 14.05 -32.15 35.27
C TRP A 22 14.99 -33.07 36.07
N ARG A 23 16.05 -32.51 36.66
CA ARG A 23 17.10 -33.31 37.31
C ARG A 23 16.57 -34.16 38.47
N GLY A 24 15.64 -33.62 39.25
CA GLY A 24 14.97 -34.36 40.31
C GLY A 24 14.25 -35.61 39.81
N ASP A 25 13.49 -35.50 38.71
CA ASP A 25 12.79 -36.63 38.10
C ASP A 25 13.76 -37.70 37.58
N ILE A 26 14.91 -37.27 37.03
CA ILE A 26 16.01 -38.17 36.62
C ILE A 26 16.53 -38.97 37.79
N ASP A 27 16.88 -38.28 38.86
CA ASP A 27 17.48 -38.91 40.03
C ASP A 27 16.48 -39.85 40.71
N GLU A 28 15.21 -39.45 40.85
CA GLU A 28 14.15 -40.28 41.42
C GLU A 28 13.93 -41.58 40.62
N VAL A 29 13.73 -41.46 39.30
CA VAL A 29 13.50 -42.63 38.44
C VAL A 29 14.73 -43.52 38.41
N ARG A 30 15.94 -42.95 38.42
CA ARG A 30 17.20 -43.71 38.43
C ARG A 30 17.36 -44.52 39.71
N VAL A 31 17.12 -43.92 40.87
CA VAL A 31 17.20 -44.61 42.17
C VAL A 31 16.19 -45.75 42.22
N LYS A 32 14.93 -45.48 41.85
CA LYS A 32 13.85 -46.48 41.88
C LYS A 32 14.11 -47.64 40.91
N LEU A 33 14.59 -47.34 39.70
CA LEU A 33 14.90 -48.37 38.70
C LEU A 33 16.05 -49.27 39.15
N LYS A 34 17.12 -48.71 39.72
CA LYS A 34 18.26 -49.49 40.25
C LYS A 34 17.83 -50.46 41.34
N LEU A 35 16.97 -50.02 42.25
CA LEU A 35 16.44 -50.86 43.33
C LEU A 35 15.65 -52.03 42.76
N LEU A 36 14.71 -51.76 41.84
CA LEU A 36 13.87 -52.79 41.23
C LEU A 36 14.68 -53.79 40.40
N GLN A 37 15.70 -53.33 39.66
CA GLN A 37 16.62 -54.20 38.92
C GLN A 37 17.44 -55.10 39.85
N SER A 38 17.94 -54.55 40.96
CA SER A 38 18.69 -55.34 41.96
C SER A 38 17.81 -56.43 42.58
N ASN A 39 16.55 -56.12 42.91
CA ASN A 39 15.61 -57.08 43.47
C ASN A 39 15.25 -58.19 42.47
N ALA A 40 15.03 -57.84 41.21
CA ALA A 40 14.79 -58.83 40.15
C ALA A 40 16.01 -59.74 39.92
N HIS A 41 17.23 -59.18 39.94
CA HIS A 41 18.47 -59.96 39.78
C HIS A 41 18.72 -60.93 40.96
N LYS A 42 18.31 -60.55 42.17
CA LYS A 42 18.39 -61.40 43.37
C LYS A 42 17.33 -62.51 43.39
N GLY A 43 16.44 -62.58 42.40
CA GLY A 43 15.39 -63.60 42.32
C GLY A 43 14.33 -63.45 43.41
N ILE A 44 14.12 -62.23 43.93
CA ILE A 44 13.04 -61.96 44.88
C ILE A 44 11.70 -62.24 44.17
N ASP A 45 10.85 -63.03 44.80
CA ASP A 45 9.57 -63.44 44.23
C ASP A 45 8.70 -62.22 43.86
N GLY A 46 8.09 -62.24 42.67
CA GLY A 46 7.31 -61.12 42.12
C GLY A 46 8.12 -59.87 41.69
N ALA A 47 9.44 -59.78 41.95
CA ALA A 47 10.20 -58.55 41.66
C ALA A 47 10.34 -58.24 40.15
N ALA A 48 10.34 -59.27 39.31
CA ALA A 48 10.36 -59.10 37.85
C ALA A 48 9.08 -58.43 37.33
N GLU A 49 7.92 -58.85 37.84
CA GLU A 49 6.61 -58.28 37.50
C GLU A 49 6.51 -56.81 37.97
N VAL A 50 6.99 -56.50 39.18
CA VAL A 50 7.02 -55.11 39.69
C VAL A 50 7.90 -54.22 38.82
N LEU A 51 9.06 -54.71 38.35
CA LEU A 51 9.94 -53.98 37.44
C LEU A 51 9.26 -53.71 36.10
N GLU A 52 8.61 -54.73 35.51
CA GLU A 52 7.88 -54.59 34.25
C GLU A 52 6.72 -53.60 34.37
N ASN A 53 5.90 -53.73 35.41
CA ASN A 53 4.80 -52.81 35.70
C ASN A 53 5.29 -51.37 35.84
N PHE A 54 6.39 -51.15 36.58
CA PHE A 54 6.99 -49.82 36.69
C PHE A 54 7.42 -49.26 35.33
N GLN A 55 8.08 -50.07 34.49
CA GLN A 55 8.50 -49.64 33.15
C GLN A 55 7.30 -49.29 32.27
N ASN A 56 6.25 -50.12 32.29
CA ASN A 56 5.04 -49.92 31.50
C ASN A 56 4.25 -48.68 31.98
N SER A 57 4.10 -48.47 33.29
CA SER A 57 3.49 -47.25 33.83
C SER A 57 4.27 -46.00 33.43
N ARG A 58 5.61 -46.03 33.42
CA ARG A 58 6.42 -44.89 32.97
C ARG A 58 6.31 -44.63 31.47
N LYS A 59 6.21 -45.68 30.64
CA LYS A 59 5.95 -45.54 29.20
C LYS A 59 4.58 -44.88 28.98
N GLN A 60 3.55 -45.38 29.66
CA GLN A 60 2.19 -44.84 29.55
C GLN A 60 2.13 -43.38 29.97
N LEU A 61 2.75 -43.03 31.10
CA LEU A 61 2.82 -41.65 31.58
C LEU A 61 3.41 -40.69 30.53
N ILE A 62 4.46 -41.10 29.81
CA ILE A 62 5.06 -40.26 28.75
C ILE A 62 4.14 -40.12 27.55
N LEU A 63 3.45 -41.20 27.15
CA LEU A 63 2.47 -41.14 26.06
C LEU A 63 1.35 -40.16 26.41
N ASP A 64 0.86 -40.20 27.66
CA ASP A 64 -0.15 -39.28 28.16
C ASP A 64 0.37 -37.83 28.16
N TYR A 65 1.59 -37.59 28.65
CA TYR A 65 2.22 -36.26 28.58
C TYR A 65 2.36 -35.74 27.16
N LYS A 66 2.81 -36.59 26.22
CA LYS A 66 2.95 -36.20 24.81
C LYS A 66 1.60 -35.84 24.20
N LYS A 67 0.56 -36.60 24.52
CA LYS A 67 -0.82 -36.32 24.08
C LYS A 67 -1.32 -34.99 24.63
N THR A 68 -1.17 -34.75 25.93
CA THR A 68 -1.57 -33.48 26.57
C THR A 68 -0.76 -32.30 26.03
N ALA A 69 0.55 -32.45 25.84
CA ALA A 69 1.41 -31.41 25.27
C ALA A 69 0.98 -31.03 23.85
N LEU A 70 0.62 -32.02 23.02
CA LEU A 70 0.07 -31.78 21.70
C LEU A 70 -1.26 -31.00 21.78
N GLN A 71 -2.17 -31.41 22.66
CA GLN A 71 -3.45 -30.71 22.86
C GLN A 71 -3.26 -29.26 23.32
N LEU A 72 -2.34 -29.01 24.26
CA LEU A 72 -2.04 -27.66 24.74
C LEU A 72 -1.38 -26.80 23.65
N SER A 73 -0.50 -27.38 22.84
CA SER A 73 0.12 -26.70 21.69
C SER A 73 -0.91 -26.30 20.63
N LEU A 74 -1.83 -27.21 20.31
CA LEU A 74 -2.96 -26.94 19.42
C LEU A 74 -3.86 -25.85 19.98
N TRP A 75 -4.25 -25.96 21.26
CA TRP A 75 -5.05 -24.94 21.95
C TRP A 75 -4.37 -23.56 21.93
N GLN A 76 -3.07 -23.50 22.19
CA GLN A 76 -2.31 -22.25 22.16
C GLN A 76 -2.30 -21.64 20.76
N SER A 77 -2.10 -22.47 19.74
CA SER A 77 -2.12 -22.05 18.33
C SER A 77 -3.50 -21.53 17.93
N SER A 78 -4.57 -22.27 18.25
CA SER A 78 -5.96 -21.86 18.00
C SER A 78 -6.33 -20.58 18.76
N LYS A 79 -5.89 -20.45 20.03
CA LYS A 79 -6.11 -19.23 20.82
C LYS A 79 -5.40 -18.02 20.20
N LYS A 80 -4.15 -18.20 19.75
CA LYS A 80 -3.39 -17.14 19.09
C LYS A 80 -4.06 -16.68 17.79
N GLU A 81 -4.53 -17.63 16.97
CA GLU A 81 -5.21 -17.30 15.72
C GLU A 81 -6.55 -16.62 15.97
N ARG A 82 -7.35 -17.13 16.92
CA ARG A 82 -8.60 -16.47 17.32
C ARG A 82 -8.37 -15.02 17.76
N LEU A 83 -7.40 -14.79 18.64
CA LEU A 83 -7.07 -13.43 19.09
C LEU A 83 -6.56 -12.55 17.95
N ARG A 84 -5.82 -13.10 16.99
CA ARG A 84 -5.39 -12.36 15.80
C ARG A 84 -6.60 -11.92 14.98
N LEU A 85 -7.52 -12.83 14.66
CA LEU A 85 -8.72 -12.54 13.89
C LEU A 85 -9.61 -11.50 14.59
N GLU A 86 -9.85 -11.66 15.89
CA GLU A 86 -10.61 -10.68 16.69
C GLU A 86 -9.95 -9.29 16.66
N ASN A 87 -8.61 -9.23 16.74
CA ASN A 87 -7.90 -7.95 16.65
C ASN A 87 -7.96 -7.35 15.25
N ASP A 88 -7.86 -8.17 14.20
CA ASP A 88 -7.95 -7.73 12.81
C ASP A 88 -9.37 -7.21 12.50
N GLU A 89 -10.41 -7.82 13.06
CA GLU A 89 -11.79 -7.37 12.94
C GLU A 89 -12.00 -6.00 13.61
N ILE A 90 -11.61 -5.85 14.89
CA ILE A 90 -11.69 -4.57 15.61
C ILE A 90 -10.94 -3.48 14.85
N PHE A 91 -9.76 -3.83 14.33
CA PHE A 91 -8.96 -2.93 13.52
C PHE A 91 -9.68 -2.51 12.24
N ASN A 92 -10.22 -3.47 11.48
CA ASN A 92 -10.90 -3.19 10.22
C ASN A 92 -12.16 -2.34 10.43
N ILE A 93 -12.95 -2.62 11.47
CA ILE A 93 -14.11 -1.80 11.84
C ILE A 93 -13.69 -0.36 12.06
N ARG A 94 -12.63 -0.15 12.85
CA ARG A 94 -12.13 1.19 13.14
C ARG A 94 -11.53 1.89 11.92
N TYR A 95 -10.78 1.16 11.09
CA TYR A 95 -10.21 1.69 9.86
C TYR A 95 -11.31 2.13 8.89
N ASN A 96 -12.35 1.32 8.74
CA ASN A 96 -13.51 1.65 7.89
C ASN A 96 -14.27 2.87 8.43
N GLU A 97 -14.39 3.02 9.75
CA GLU A 97 -14.99 4.21 10.36
C GLU A 97 -14.15 5.48 10.08
N VAL A 98 -12.81 5.37 10.12
CA VAL A 98 -11.92 6.47 9.72
C VAL A 98 -12.10 6.81 8.24
N LYS A 99 -12.12 5.82 7.35
CA LYS A 99 -12.36 6.03 5.91
C LYS A 99 -13.71 6.71 5.68
N ARG A 100 -14.77 6.19 6.31
CA ARG A 100 -16.13 6.75 6.23
C ARG A 100 -16.14 8.23 6.59
N ARG A 101 -15.50 8.61 7.70
CA ARG A 101 -15.46 10.03 8.11
C ARG A 101 -14.68 10.92 7.14
N PHE A 102 -13.62 10.44 6.50
CA PHE A 102 -12.97 11.19 5.42
C PHE A 102 -13.88 11.30 4.20
N THR A 103 -14.61 10.24 3.84
CA THR A 103 -15.60 10.28 2.76
C THR A 103 -16.74 11.25 3.05
N ASP A 104 -17.21 11.32 4.30
CA ASP A 104 -18.22 12.29 4.74
C ASP A 104 -17.72 13.75 4.60
N LEU A 105 -16.40 13.99 4.63
CA LEU A 105 -15.77 15.29 4.33
C LEU A 105 -15.60 15.57 2.82
N GLY A 106 -16.02 14.65 1.94
CA GLY A 106 -15.95 14.81 0.50
C GLY A 106 -14.63 14.39 -0.14
N TYR A 107 -13.86 13.53 0.52
CA TYR A 107 -12.73 12.82 -0.09
C TYR A 107 -13.21 11.53 -0.75
N LEU A 108 -12.65 11.21 -1.91
CA LEU A 108 -13.04 9.99 -2.61
C LEU A 108 -12.31 8.75 -2.06
N PRO A 109 -12.87 7.54 -2.22
CA PRO A 109 -12.19 6.31 -1.83
C PRO A 109 -10.80 6.16 -2.47
N GLU A 110 -10.62 6.61 -3.71
CA GLU A 110 -9.34 6.57 -4.41
C GLU A 110 -8.28 7.46 -3.72
N ASP A 111 -8.69 8.63 -3.24
CA ASP A 111 -7.82 9.54 -2.48
C ASP A 111 -7.31 8.86 -1.19
N LEU A 112 -8.14 7.99 -0.59
CA LEU A 112 -7.81 7.24 0.63
C LEU A 112 -6.96 5.99 0.37
N GLU A 113 -7.10 5.36 -0.80
CA GLU A 113 -6.26 4.22 -1.18
C GLU A 113 -4.83 4.67 -1.48
N GLU A 114 -4.63 5.87 -2.03
CA GLU A 114 -3.28 6.42 -2.26
C GLU A 114 -2.54 6.76 -0.95
N LEU A 115 -3.27 6.98 0.15
CA LEU A 115 -2.70 7.09 1.51
C LEU A 115 -2.26 5.75 2.11
N TYR A 116 -2.42 4.65 1.40
CA TYR A 116 -1.91 3.35 1.84
C TYR A 116 -0.39 3.26 1.61
N PRO A 117 0.41 2.75 2.58
CA PRO A 117 0.00 2.11 3.84
C PRO A 117 -0.11 3.06 5.04
N ASP A 118 0.25 4.34 4.90
CA ASP A 118 0.46 5.27 6.00
C ASP A 118 -0.77 5.42 6.90
N LEU A 119 -1.95 5.66 6.32
CA LEU A 119 -3.19 5.80 7.09
C LEU A 119 -3.53 4.51 7.84
N ARG A 120 -3.46 3.36 7.14
CA ARG A 120 -3.83 2.04 7.68
C ARG A 120 -2.90 1.62 8.82
N MET A 121 -1.60 1.90 8.68
CA MET A 121 -0.59 1.47 9.63
C MET A 121 -0.41 2.43 10.80
N HIS A 122 -0.99 3.64 10.73
CA HIS A 122 -0.80 4.65 11.76
C HIS A 122 -1.32 4.21 13.14
N LYS A 123 -0.52 4.46 14.18
CA LYS A 123 -0.78 4.04 15.57
C LYS A 123 -2.11 4.52 16.15
N LEU A 124 -2.64 5.65 15.69
CA LEU A 124 -3.96 6.17 16.14
C LEU A 124 -5.13 5.46 15.47
N VAL A 125 -4.93 4.96 14.24
CA VAL A 125 -5.91 4.19 13.50
C VAL A 125 -5.92 2.75 14.01
N ARG A 126 -4.75 2.18 14.33
CA ARG A 126 -4.60 0.80 14.83
C ARG A 126 -5.01 0.55 16.29
N ARG A 127 -5.60 1.54 16.99
CA ARG A 127 -6.00 1.35 18.40
C ARG A 127 -7.21 0.42 18.50
N LYS A 128 -7.25 -0.39 19.55
CA LYS A 128 -8.38 -1.33 19.80
C LYS A 128 -9.62 -0.67 20.40
N THR A 129 -9.52 0.58 20.84
CA THR A 129 -10.66 1.30 21.42
C THR A 129 -11.56 1.87 20.33
N GLN A 130 -12.78 2.29 20.69
CA GLN A 130 -13.68 2.96 19.76
C GLN A 130 -13.11 4.31 19.30
N LEU A 131 -13.48 4.75 18.09
CA LEU A 131 -13.06 6.05 17.55
C LEU A 131 -13.85 7.15 18.25
N THR A 132 -13.19 7.88 19.15
CA THR A 132 -13.77 9.06 19.80
C THR A 132 -13.53 10.31 18.96
N GLU A 133 -14.36 11.32 19.16
CA GLU A 133 -14.28 12.58 18.40
C GLU A 133 -12.91 13.25 18.54
N LYS A 134 -12.38 13.35 19.77
CA LYS A 134 -11.03 13.87 20.03
C LYS A 134 -9.94 13.12 19.26
N MET A 135 -10.11 11.81 19.08
CA MET A 135 -9.12 10.98 18.39
C MET A 135 -9.27 11.10 16.87
N TRP A 136 -10.50 11.22 16.38
CA TRP A 136 -10.80 11.55 15.00
C TRP A 136 -10.14 12.87 14.60
N LEU A 137 -10.35 13.96 15.35
CA LEU A 137 -9.75 15.27 15.05
C LEU A 137 -8.22 15.22 14.98
N ARG A 138 -7.59 14.38 15.81
CA ARG A 138 -6.13 14.14 15.76
C ARG A 138 -5.69 13.36 14.53
N ILE A 139 -6.48 12.40 14.08
CA ILE A 139 -6.21 11.66 12.84
C ILE A 139 -6.38 12.60 11.65
N LEU A 140 -7.49 13.36 11.61
CA LEU A 140 -7.76 14.34 10.57
C LEU A 140 -6.60 15.32 10.43
N ALA A 141 -6.21 16.00 11.52
CA ALA A 141 -5.12 16.98 11.50
C ALA A 141 -3.77 16.42 11.03
N LEU A 142 -3.53 15.11 11.17
CA LEU A 142 -2.28 14.48 10.71
C LEU A 142 -2.28 14.21 9.21
N PHE A 143 -3.44 13.89 8.63
CA PHE A 143 -3.55 13.43 7.24
C PHE A 143 -4.21 14.45 6.31
N GLU A 144 -4.79 15.52 6.84
CA GLU A 144 -5.52 16.55 6.08
C GLU A 144 -4.68 17.16 4.95
N HIS A 145 -3.42 17.50 5.23
CA HIS A 145 -2.54 18.04 4.19
C HIS A 145 -2.26 17.02 3.09
N GLN A 146 -1.88 15.80 3.46
CA GLN A 146 -1.53 14.75 2.51
C GLN A 146 -2.72 14.36 1.62
N ILE A 147 -3.91 14.21 2.21
CA ILE A 147 -5.11 13.87 1.44
C ILE A 147 -5.56 15.01 0.53
N ALA A 148 -5.35 16.28 0.94
CA ALA A 148 -5.62 17.44 0.11
C ALA A 148 -4.67 17.50 -1.10
N GLU A 149 -3.39 17.19 -0.92
CA GLU A 149 -2.41 17.09 -2.02
C GLU A 149 -2.78 15.98 -3.00
N ILE A 150 -3.15 14.80 -2.49
CA ILE A 150 -3.60 13.67 -3.32
C ILE A 150 -4.84 14.07 -4.14
N LYS A 151 -5.83 14.70 -3.50
CA LYS A 151 -7.02 15.20 -4.19
C LYS A 151 -6.66 16.23 -5.27
N ALA A 152 -5.75 17.15 -4.98
CA ALA A 152 -5.30 18.15 -5.93
C ALA A 152 -4.60 17.50 -7.13
N HIS A 153 -3.72 16.53 -6.90
CA HIS A 153 -3.04 15.77 -7.94
C HIS A 153 -4.04 15.00 -8.82
N ARG A 154 -5.04 14.34 -8.22
CA ARG A 154 -6.10 13.65 -8.96
C ARG A 154 -6.89 14.61 -9.85
N LEU A 155 -7.29 15.77 -9.34
CA LEU A 155 -8.03 16.77 -10.11
C LEU A 155 -7.18 17.34 -11.25
N GLN A 156 -5.90 17.62 -10.98
CA GLN A 156 -4.95 18.08 -12.01
C GLN A 156 -4.76 17.02 -13.10
N HIS A 157 -4.62 15.75 -12.72
CA HIS A 157 -4.50 14.65 -13.66
C HIS A 157 -5.76 14.53 -14.53
N ALA A 158 -6.95 14.57 -13.93
CA ALA A 158 -8.22 14.53 -14.67
C ALA A 158 -8.34 15.71 -15.65
N ALA A 159 -7.99 16.93 -15.22
CA ALA A 159 -7.98 18.10 -16.09
C ALA A 159 -6.98 17.95 -17.26
N ASN A 160 -5.80 17.40 -17.00
CA ASN A 160 -4.79 17.16 -18.03
C ASN A 160 -5.26 16.13 -19.07
N LEU A 161 -5.99 15.08 -18.65
CA LEU A 161 -6.59 14.11 -19.57
C LEU A 161 -7.60 14.77 -20.50
N ILE A 162 -8.49 15.62 -19.98
CA ILE A 162 -9.46 16.36 -20.80
C ILE A 162 -8.74 17.26 -21.81
N LYS A 163 -7.70 17.98 -21.37
CA LYS A 163 -6.87 18.81 -22.26
C LYS A 163 -6.16 17.98 -23.32
N ALA A 164 -5.70 16.77 -22.99
CA ALA A 164 -5.11 15.85 -23.96
C ALA A 164 -6.15 15.45 -25.02
N THR A 165 -7.35 15.02 -24.61
CA THR A 165 -8.43 14.69 -25.55
C THR A 165 -8.80 15.87 -26.46
N ARG A 166 -8.84 17.10 -25.94
CA ARG A 166 -9.08 18.29 -26.75
C ARG A 166 -7.94 18.55 -27.76
N ARG A 167 -6.69 18.30 -27.40
CA ARG A 167 -5.55 18.39 -28.33
C ARG A 167 -5.64 17.32 -29.43
N ASP A 168 -6.11 16.12 -29.10
CA ASP A 168 -6.31 15.05 -30.08
C ASP A 168 -7.35 15.45 -31.14
N ILE A 169 -8.41 16.17 -30.75
CA ILE A 169 -9.39 16.75 -31.69
C ILE A 169 -8.68 17.71 -32.66
N VAL A 170 -7.88 18.65 -32.14
CA VAL A 170 -7.11 19.60 -32.97
C VAL A 170 -6.16 18.87 -33.89
N GLU A 171 -5.44 17.85 -33.40
CA GLU A 171 -4.52 17.04 -34.20
C GLU A 171 -5.23 16.35 -35.36
N LYS A 172 -6.38 15.72 -35.08
CA LYS A 172 -7.20 15.05 -36.08
C LYS A 172 -7.69 16.03 -37.15
N LEU A 173 -8.29 17.15 -36.75
CA LEU A 173 -8.79 18.16 -37.69
C LEU A 173 -7.66 18.79 -38.50
N TYR A 174 -6.53 19.07 -37.87
CA TYR A 174 -5.36 19.61 -38.54
C TYR A 174 -4.78 18.62 -39.55
N ALA A 175 -4.73 17.33 -39.22
CA ALA A 175 -4.33 16.29 -40.17
C ALA A 175 -5.24 16.26 -41.41
N TYR A 176 -6.56 16.37 -41.24
CA TYR A 176 -7.49 16.47 -42.36
C TYR A 176 -7.29 17.75 -43.18
N HIS A 177 -7.07 18.89 -42.53
CA HIS A 177 -6.77 20.14 -43.22
C HIS A 177 -5.47 20.04 -44.03
N LYS A 178 -4.41 19.39 -43.52
CA LYS A 178 -3.18 19.18 -44.29
C LYS A 178 -3.42 18.43 -45.60
N LEU A 179 -4.35 17.49 -45.62
CA LEU A 179 -4.68 16.72 -46.84
C LEU A 179 -5.37 17.57 -47.92
N THR A 180 -5.90 18.75 -47.60
CA THR A 180 -6.46 19.67 -48.60
C THR A 180 -5.39 20.54 -49.27
N LEU A 181 -4.18 20.58 -48.71
CA LEU A 181 -3.07 21.40 -49.19
C LEU A 181 -2.08 20.60 -50.06
N PRO A 182 -1.42 21.22 -51.05
CA PRO A 182 -0.34 20.60 -51.80
C PRO A 182 0.79 20.11 -50.88
N HIS A 183 1.33 18.92 -51.15
CA HIS A 183 2.41 18.32 -50.34
C HIS A 183 3.65 19.22 -50.19
N ALA A 184 3.95 20.07 -51.19
CA ALA A 184 5.08 21.00 -51.14
C ALA A 184 4.94 22.03 -49.99
N GLU A 185 3.72 22.38 -49.61
CA GLU A 185 3.44 23.36 -48.55
C GLU A 185 3.55 22.76 -47.15
N TRP A 186 3.49 21.44 -47.02
CA TRP A 186 3.50 20.75 -45.73
C TRP A 186 4.76 21.03 -44.90
N ARG A 187 5.88 21.33 -45.57
CA ARG A 187 7.15 21.66 -44.91
C ARG A 187 7.09 22.99 -44.15
N ASN A 188 6.22 23.91 -44.57
CA ASN A 188 6.11 25.25 -43.99
C ASN A 188 5.04 25.32 -42.88
N LEU A 189 4.31 24.22 -42.66
CA LEU A 189 3.25 24.16 -41.69
C LEU A 189 3.79 23.94 -40.27
N PRO A 190 3.24 24.62 -39.24
CA PRO A 190 3.63 24.40 -37.85
C PRO A 190 3.32 22.98 -37.38
N ASN A 191 4.02 22.51 -36.36
CA ASN A 191 3.61 21.28 -35.68
C ASN A 191 2.32 21.50 -34.86
N VAL A 192 1.62 20.42 -34.53
CA VAL A 192 0.35 20.48 -33.79
C VAL A 192 0.48 21.18 -32.44
N PHE A 193 1.61 20.99 -31.73
CA PHE A 193 1.86 21.64 -30.44
C PHE A 193 1.87 23.17 -30.55
N ASN A 194 2.39 23.72 -31.64
CA ASN A 194 2.37 25.15 -31.89
C ASN A 194 0.95 25.62 -32.25
N ILE A 195 0.20 24.86 -33.03
CA ILE A 195 -1.20 25.16 -33.38
C ILE A 195 -2.06 25.23 -32.10
N CYS A 196 -1.93 24.25 -31.21
CA CYS A 196 -2.65 24.21 -29.93
C CYS A 196 -2.34 25.39 -28.98
N ARG A 197 -1.29 26.18 -29.25
CA ARG A 197 -0.94 27.38 -28.47
C ARG A 197 -1.45 28.67 -29.11
N LEU A 198 -1.99 28.62 -30.32
CA LEU A 198 -2.58 29.76 -30.99
C LEU A 198 -4.00 29.99 -30.48
N GLU A 199 -4.44 31.24 -30.45
CA GLU A 199 -5.86 31.53 -30.29
C GLU A 199 -6.61 31.24 -31.60
N PRO A 200 -7.83 30.69 -31.56
CA PRO A 200 -8.63 30.37 -30.37
C PRO A 200 -8.41 28.96 -29.77
N PHE A 201 -7.49 28.15 -30.34
CA PHE A 201 -7.25 26.77 -29.90
C PHE A 201 -6.84 26.69 -28.42
N ALA A 202 -5.96 27.57 -27.98
CA ALA A 202 -5.51 27.63 -26.59
C ALA A 202 -6.70 27.85 -25.65
N ALA A 203 -7.55 28.84 -25.93
CA ALA A 203 -8.75 29.11 -25.12
C ALA A 203 -9.73 27.92 -25.10
N LEU A 204 -9.95 27.25 -26.24
CA LEU A 204 -10.82 26.06 -26.29
C LEU A 204 -10.23 24.87 -25.52
N ILE A 205 -8.91 24.64 -25.63
CA ILE A 205 -8.24 23.56 -24.89
C ILE A 205 -8.30 23.82 -23.38
N ASP A 206 -8.03 25.07 -22.96
CA ASP A 206 -7.99 25.48 -21.56
C ASP A 206 -9.36 25.88 -20.99
N ALA A 207 -10.44 25.81 -21.79
CA ALA A 207 -11.80 26.05 -21.34
C ALA A 207 -12.18 25.18 -20.13
N ASP A 208 -13.22 25.57 -19.40
CA ASP A 208 -13.70 24.80 -18.25
C ASP A 208 -13.88 23.31 -18.62
N THR A 209 -13.30 22.44 -17.79
CA THR A 209 -13.39 20.98 -17.91
C THR A 209 -14.82 20.44 -17.86
N SER A 210 -15.77 21.22 -17.35
CA SER A 210 -17.20 20.88 -17.36
C SER A 210 -17.83 20.94 -18.77
N ILE A 211 -17.22 21.67 -19.70
CA ILE A 211 -17.72 21.85 -21.06
C ILE A 211 -17.24 20.71 -21.95
N ILE A 212 -18.19 20.01 -22.56
CA ILE A 212 -17.92 19.00 -23.57
C ILE A 212 -17.72 19.73 -24.90
N LEU A 213 -16.49 19.69 -25.41
CA LEU A 213 -16.15 20.23 -26.73
C LEU A 213 -16.03 19.09 -27.74
N THR A 214 -16.47 19.37 -28.95
CA THR A 214 -16.55 18.45 -30.08
C THR A 214 -15.78 19.02 -31.27
N ASP A 215 -15.59 18.21 -32.31
CA ASP A 215 -14.91 18.61 -33.54
C ASP A 215 -15.49 19.92 -34.13
N GLU A 216 -16.80 20.13 -34.05
CA GLU A 216 -17.49 21.31 -34.59
C GLU A 216 -17.10 22.62 -33.88
N ASP A 217 -16.76 22.55 -32.59
CA ASP A 217 -16.35 23.73 -31.82
C ASP A 217 -14.97 24.24 -32.26
N PHE A 218 -14.10 23.34 -32.75
CA PHE A 218 -12.76 23.67 -33.23
C PHE A 218 -12.74 23.98 -34.74
N ARG A 219 -13.78 23.63 -35.47
CA ARG A 219 -13.84 23.72 -36.94
C ARG A 219 -13.69 25.15 -37.48
N PRO A 220 -14.35 26.19 -36.90
CA PRO A 220 -14.15 27.57 -37.34
C PRO A 220 -12.70 28.06 -37.19
N ALA A 221 -11.97 27.55 -36.20
CA ALA A 221 -10.57 27.89 -35.98
C ALA A 221 -9.66 27.21 -37.01
N ILE A 222 -9.99 25.98 -37.40
CA ILE A 222 -9.29 25.23 -38.44
C ILE A 222 -9.53 25.85 -39.82
N ASP A 223 -10.75 26.26 -40.12
CA ASP A 223 -11.09 26.88 -41.41
C ASP A 223 -10.34 28.21 -41.61
N ASN A 224 -10.05 28.93 -40.53
CA ASN A 224 -9.28 30.19 -40.54
C ASN A 224 -7.78 29.99 -40.23
N LEU A 225 -7.28 28.75 -40.27
CA LEU A 225 -5.96 28.44 -39.72
C LEU A 225 -4.80 29.14 -40.45
N SER A 226 -4.90 29.28 -41.76
CA SER A 226 -3.88 29.96 -42.58
C SER A 226 -3.67 31.41 -42.12
N ASP A 227 -4.75 32.13 -41.81
CA ASP A 227 -4.70 33.51 -41.34
C ASP A 227 -4.14 33.59 -39.91
N LEU A 228 -4.52 32.65 -39.04
CA LEU A 228 -3.98 32.56 -37.67
C LEU A 228 -2.47 32.34 -37.67
N ILE A 229 -1.97 31.46 -38.55
CA ILE A 229 -0.54 31.19 -38.71
C ILE A 229 0.18 32.44 -39.21
N ALA A 230 -0.32 33.09 -40.27
CA ALA A 230 0.29 34.30 -40.83
C ALA A 230 0.39 35.43 -39.79
N ASN A 231 -0.69 35.67 -39.05
CA ASN A 231 -0.74 36.68 -37.99
C ASN A 231 0.23 36.37 -36.83
N SER A 232 0.41 35.09 -36.48
CA SER A 232 1.34 34.68 -35.44
C SER A 232 2.81 34.96 -35.80
N TYR A 233 3.18 34.80 -37.07
CA TYR A 233 4.53 35.08 -37.56
C TYR A 233 4.82 36.59 -37.58
N GLU A 234 3.85 37.42 -37.98
CA GLU A 234 3.99 38.88 -37.95
C GLU A 234 4.05 39.43 -36.51
N ALA A 235 3.27 38.85 -35.58
CA ALA A 235 3.37 39.15 -34.16
C ALA A 235 4.73 38.75 -33.55
N ALA A 236 5.36 37.67 -34.03
CA ALA A 236 6.69 37.26 -33.59
C ALA A 236 7.79 38.22 -34.11
N LYS A 237 7.72 38.64 -35.38
CA LYS A 237 8.68 39.59 -35.98
C LYS A 237 8.69 40.94 -35.28
N SER A 238 7.51 41.48 -34.95
CA SER A 238 7.37 42.77 -34.25
C SER A 238 7.87 42.76 -32.80
N ARG A 239 7.86 41.61 -32.13
CA ARG A 239 8.46 41.44 -30.78
C ARG A 239 9.98 41.45 -30.80
N VAL A 240 10.61 40.94 -31.86
CA VAL A 240 12.06 40.90 -32.02
C VAL A 240 12.62 42.29 -32.35
N THR A 241 11.97 43.05 -33.22
CA THR A 241 12.39 44.41 -33.59
C THR A 241 12.32 45.39 -32.41
N ARG A 242 11.39 45.20 -31.46
CA ARG A 242 11.25 46.05 -30.27
C ARG A 242 12.32 45.81 -29.20
N LYS A 243 12.93 44.61 -29.15
CA LYS A 243 14.05 44.29 -28.23
C LYS A 243 15.42 44.75 -28.74
N GLY A 244 15.58 45.00 -30.04
CA GLY A 244 16.82 45.50 -30.64
C GLY A 244 17.03 47.03 -30.58
N GLY A 245 16.04 47.78 -30.09
CA GLY A 245 16.04 49.26 -30.10
C GLY A 245 16.51 49.98 -28.83
N ARG A 246 17.04 49.27 -27.82
CA ARG A 246 17.62 49.89 -26.61
C ARG A 246 19.12 49.61 -26.54
N GLY A 247 19.90 50.46 -27.19
CA GLY A 247 21.36 50.41 -27.15
C GLY A 247 21.99 51.48 -28.01
N ASN A 248 21.77 52.75 -27.67
CA ASN A 248 22.73 53.85 -27.77
C ASN A 248 22.00 55.19 -27.63
N ALA A 249 22.05 55.76 -26.42
CA ALA A 249 21.95 57.20 -26.24
C ALA A 249 23.16 57.61 -25.40
N SER A 250 24.07 58.28 -26.09
CA SER A 250 25.42 58.67 -25.71
C SER A 250 25.43 59.64 -24.53
N HIS A 251 26.41 59.45 -23.63
CA HIS A 251 26.93 60.51 -22.78
C HIS A 251 27.89 61.38 -23.60
N THR A 252 27.55 62.65 -23.75
CA THR A 252 28.48 63.79 -23.89
C THR A 252 27.81 65.00 -23.29
#